data_AF-A0A531KJN2-F1
#
_entry.id   AF-A0A531KJN2-F1
#
_cell.length_a   1.000
_cell.length_b   1.000
_cell.length_c   1.000
_cell.angle_alpha   90.00
_cell.angle_beta   90.00
_cell.angle_gamma   90.00
#
_symmetry.space_group_name_H-M   'P 1'
#
loop_
_entity.id
_entity.type
_entity.pdbx_description
1 polymer ?
#
loop_
_entity_poly.entity_id
_entity_poly.type
_entity_poly.pdbx_seq_one_letter_code
_entity_poly.pdbx_strand_id
1 'polypeptide(L)' 'MKRLRAFFYVQHLLGIGHLARASRIAAALVDDGFDVTVVTGGAPIAGFPEAGVKSVT' A
#
# COMPACT_ATOMS: atom_id res chain seq x y z
N MET A 1 23.08 6.42 0.24
CA MET A 1 22.60 5.23 0.99
C MET A 1 21.63 4.45 0.14
N LYS A 2 21.61 3.11 0.26
CA LYS A 2 20.65 2.25 -0.47
C LYS A 2 19.28 2.35 0.22
N ARG A 3 18.26 2.72 -0.54
CA ARG A 3 16.87 2.83 -0.05
C ARG A 3 16.30 1.41 0.16
N LEU A 4 15.75 1.12 1.34
CA LEU A 4 15.11 -0.17 1.60
C LEU A 4 13.82 -0.27 0.77
N ARG A 5 13.52 -1.48 0.28
CA ARG A 5 12.37 -1.73 -0.60
C ARG A 5 11.40 -2.66 0.07
N ALA A 6 10.12 -2.32 0.05
CA ALA A 6 9.05 -3.13 0.61
C ALA A 6 7.98 -3.42 -0.45
N PHE A 7 7.65 -4.70 -0.61
CA PHE A 7 6.55 -5.14 -1.47
C PHE A 7 5.39 -5.62 -0.59
N PHE A 8 4.25 -4.96 -0.69
CA PHE A 8 3.10 -5.19 0.19
C PHE A 8 1.93 -5.74 -0.62
N TYR A 9 1.75 -7.07 -0.63
CA TYR A 9 0.60 -7.71 -1.27
C TYR A 9 -0.60 -7.77 -0.33
N VAL A 10 -1.76 -7.29 -0.77
CA VAL A 10 -2.97 -7.22 0.03
C VAL A 10 -4.17 -7.78 -0.72
N GLN A 11 -4.53 -9.00 -0.36
CA GLN A 11 -5.81 -9.59 -0.76
C GLN A 11 -6.93 -9.01 0.12
N HIS A 12 -7.99 -8.50 -0.50
CA HIS A 12 -9.19 -8.06 0.22
C HIS A 12 -10.44 -8.62 -0.49
N LEU A 13 -11.11 -9.59 0.14
CA LEU A 13 -12.21 -10.36 -0.47
C LEU A 13 -13.60 -9.87 -0.01
N LEU A 14 -13.74 -9.59 1.29
CA LEU A 14 -15.02 -9.24 1.95
C LEU A 14 -14.94 -7.82 2.55
N GLY A 15 -14.59 -6.84 1.70
CA GLY A 15 -14.47 -5.43 2.08
C GLY A 15 -13.03 -4.93 2.23
N ILE A 16 -12.89 -3.67 2.62
CA ILE A 16 -11.63 -2.91 2.49
C ILE A 16 -10.74 -2.92 3.74
N GLY A 17 -11.11 -3.64 4.80
CA GLY A 17 -10.42 -3.53 6.10
C GLY A 17 -8.92 -3.87 6.04
N HIS A 18 -8.54 -4.90 5.27
CA HIS A 18 -7.13 -5.27 5.06
C HIS A 18 -6.38 -4.22 4.24
N LEU A 19 -6.99 -3.75 3.15
CA LEU A 19 -6.45 -2.69 2.31
C LEU A 19 -6.22 -1.40 3.12
N ALA A 20 -7.20 -0.99 3.93
CA ALA A 20 -7.12 0.24 4.71
C ALA A 20 -6.02 0.21 5.78
N ARG A 21 -5.79 -0.95 6.43
CA ARG A 21 -4.70 -1.11 7.40
C ARG A 21 -3.34 -1.18 6.70
N ALA A 22 -3.24 -1.96 5.62
CA ALA A 22 -2.00 -2.07 4.86
C ALA A 22 -1.58 -0.73 4.26
N SER A 23 -2.52 0.08 3.78
CA SER A 23 -2.28 1.44 3.29
C SER A 23 -1.60 2.33 4.34
N ARG A 24 -2.07 2.31 5.59
CA ARG A 24 -1.47 3.10 6.68
C ARG A 24 -0.03 2.69 7.00
N ILE A 25 0.23 1.38 6.98
CA ILE A 25 1.60 0.87 7.17
C ILE A 25 2.49 1.27 5.99
N ALA A 26 1.97 1.16 4.76
CA ALA A 26 2.71 1.55 3.57
C ALA A 26 3.04 3.05 3.54
N ALA A 27 2.10 3.91 3.96
CA ALA A 27 2.35 5.34 4.09
C ALA A 27 3.47 5.63 5.11
N ALA A 28 3.40 5.02 6.29
CA ALA A 28 4.45 5.18 7.31
C ALA A 28 5.83 4.70 6.82
N LEU A 29 5.88 3.62 6.03
CA LEU A 29 7.14 3.16 5.42
C LEU A 29 7.66 4.14 4.36
N VAL A 30 6.78 4.73 3.54
CA VAL A 30 7.17 5.77 2.58
C VAL A 30 7.74 6.99 3.31
N ASP A 31 7.10 7.41 4.40
CA ASP A 31 7.54 8.53 5.25
C ASP A 31 8.90 8.25 5.90
N ASP A 32 9.17 7.01 6.30
CA ASP A 32 10.48 6.57 6.81
C ASP A 32 11.53 6.36 5.70
N GLY A 33 11.19 6.68 4.46
CA GLY A 33 12.11 6.69 3.34
C GLY A 33 12.26 5.35 2.62
N PHE A 34 11.31 4.41 2.73
CA PHE A 34 11.31 3.18 1.93
C PHE A 34 10.83 3.43 0.49
N ASP A 35 11.25 2.58 -0.45
CA ASP A 35 10.60 2.40 -1.76
C ASP A 35 9.55 1.30 -1.62
N VAL A 36 8.29 1.70 -1.43
CA VAL A 36 7.17 0.80 -1.17
C VAL A 36 6.34 0.61 -2.43
N THR A 37 5.95 -0.63 -2.73
CA THR A 37 4.92 -0.92 -3.74
C THR A 37 3.82 -1.75 -3.10
N VAL A 38 2.59 -1.24 -3.10
CA VAL A 38 1.40 -1.96 -2.64
C VAL A 38 0.73 -2.63 -3.83
N VAL A 39 0.53 -3.94 -3.78
CA VAL A 39 -0.19 -4.70 -4.80
C VAL A 39 -1.47 -5.22 -4.21
N THR A 40 -2.57 -4.96 -4.89
CA THR A 40 -3.92 -5.35 -4.44
C THR A 40 -4.66 -5.92 -5.64
N GLY A 41 -5.75 -6.66 -5.42
CA GLY A 41 -6.64 -7.06 -6.51
C GLY A 41 -7.99 -6.38 -6.39
N GLY A 42 -8.75 -6.29 -7.49
CA GLY A 42 -10.08 -5.67 -7.52
C GLY A 42 -10.06 -4.24 -8.04
N ALA A 43 -11.22 -3.58 -8.03
CA ALA A 43 -11.33 -2.21 -8.51
C ALA A 43 -10.61 -1.23 -7.56
N PRO A 44 -9.98 -0.16 -8.09
CA PRO A 44 -9.40 0.89 -7.25
C PRO A 44 -10.43 1.47 -6.28
N ILE A 45 -10.03 1.65 -5.03
CA ILE A 45 -10.87 2.22 -3.98
C ILE A 45 -10.39 3.65 -3.69
N ALA A 46 -11.28 4.62 -3.77
CA ALA A 46 -10.94 6.01 -3.48
C ALA A 46 -10.32 6.15 -2.07
N GLY A 47 -9.16 6.80 -2.00
CA GLY A 47 -8.41 6.99 -0.75
C GLY A 47 -7.54 5.80 -0.33
N PHE A 48 -7.51 4.70 -1.08
CA PHE A 48 -6.66 3.54 -0.77
C PHE A 48 -5.95 2.94 -2.01
N PRO A 49 -4.61 2.82 -1.97
CA PRO A 49 -3.70 3.33 -0.93
C PRO A 49 -3.71 4.86 -0.80
N GLU A 50 -3.16 5.37 0.30
CA GLU A 50 -3.03 6.81 0.56
C GLU A 50 -2.20 7.50 -0.53
N ALA A 51 -2.44 8.80 -0.71
CA ALA A 51 -1.75 9.59 -1.73
C ALA A 51 -0.23 9.54 -1.51
N GLY A 52 0.52 9.29 -2.59
CA GLY A 52 1.98 9.16 -2.54
C GLY A 52 2.48 7.72 -2.33
N VAL A 53 1.60 6.77 -1.98
CA VAL A 53 1.94 5.35 -1.97
C VAL A 53 1.80 4.78 -3.38
N LYS A 54 2.88 4.22 -3.94
CA LYS A 54 2.84 3.54 -5.24
C LYS A 54 1.99 2.27 -5.13
N SER A 55 1.03 2.11 -6.04
CA SER A 55 0.14 0.95 -6.07
C SER A 55 0.01 0.30 -7.45
N VAL A 56 -0.31 -1.00 -7.45
CA VAL A 56 -0.71 -1.78 -8.62
C VAL A 56 -1.98 -2.56 -8.27
N THR A 57 -2.95 -2.59 -9.18
CA THR A 57 -4.25 -3.31 -9.08
C THR A 57 -4.41 -4.28 -10.24
#